data_AF-A0A815WZB2-F1
#
_entry.id   AF-A0A815WZB2-F1
#
_cell.length_a   1.000
_cell.length_b   1.000
_cell.length_c   1.000
_cell.angle_alpha   90.00
_cell.angle_beta   90.00
_cell.angle_gamma   90.00
#
_symmetry.space_group_name_H-M   'P 1'
#
loop_
_entity.id
_entity.type
_entity.pdbx_description
1 polymer ?
#
loop_
_entity_poly.entity_id
_entity_poly.type
_entity_poly.pdbx_seq_one_letter_code
_entity_poly.pdbx_strand_id
1 'polypeptide(L)'
;TVEERNLLIENVYPKLKEYCQEKYGLEFQIFLSHRYGGRFLPATITQRLFSALYPYLINLSFVEQWYKVDQNPLEAVYILQPLTEDLIKDNKIWNEIENKLHTDLRQAADKCYAKGMIEKEDRDLFFISVTEQEIHRALENNHDQTNRMLCFIREITDLNEIKNKNKFAETEDEPNRLLDKLKAQIYTQLDSQNIKTYKVAWESKEDRETYMKKFLNDFETLVKNQIDYHVQHLKQKSLLLTDLLYDEVMEHAIQCKQSVERFQERNDIMEKV
;
A
#
# COMPACT_ATOMS: atom_id res chain seq x y z
N THR A 1 8.82 -24.95 -9.51
CA THR A 1 10.13 -24.68 -8.88
C THR A 1 10.08 -23.37 -8.09
N VAL A 2 11.09 -23.06 -7.27
CA VAL A 2 11.16 -21.76 -6.56
C VAL A 2 11.20 -20.59 -7.56
N GLU A 3 11.87 -20.76 -8.69
CA GLU A 3 11.87 -19.81 -9.81
C GLU A 3 10.47 -19.53 -10.35
N GLU A 4 9.67 -20.56 -10.64
CA GLU A 4 8.29 -20.37 -11.10
C GLU A 4 7.45 -19.60 -10.09
N ARG A 5 7.60 -19.90 -8.79
CA ARG A 5 6.90 -19.15 -7.74
C ARG A 5 7.32 -17.68 -7.71
N ASN A 6 8.61 -17.40 -7.82
CA ASN A 6 9.12 -16.02 -7.82
C ASN A 6 8.65 -15.26 -9.06
N LEU A 7 8.71 -15.87 -10.25
CA LEU A 7 8.20 -15.29 -11.49
C LEU A 7 6.70 -14.99 -11.43
N LEU A 8 5.91 -15.87 -10.80
CA LEU A 8 4.49 -15.64 -10.58
C LEU A 8 4.24 -14.48 -9.62
N ILE A 9 4.99 -14.40 -8.52
CA ILE A 9 4.86 -13.30 -7.54
C ILE A 9 5.28 -11.96 -8.15
N GLU A 10 6.36 -11.91 -8.94
CA GLU A 10 6.88 -10.67 -9.50
C GLU A 10 6.08 -10.19 -10.72
N ASN A 11 5.69 -11.09 -11.63
CA ASN A 11 5.17 -10.70 -12.95
C ASN A 11 3.66 -10.90 -13.12
N VAL A 12 3.07 -11.86 -12.41
CA VAL A 12 1.67 -12.28 -12.62
C VAL A 12 0.77 -11.80 -11.51
N TYR A 13 1.20 -11.91 -10.25
CA TYR A 13 0.43 -11.48 -9.09
C TYR A 13 0.05 -9.99 -9.14
N PRO A 14 0.92 -9.04 -9.51
CA PRO A 14 0.54 -7.64 -9.61
C PRO A 14 -0.55 -7.40 -10.66
N LYS A 15 -0.45 -8.07 -11.82
CA LYS A 15 -1.44 -7.97 -12.90
C LYS A 15 -2.79 -8.59 -12.53
N LEU A 16 -2.77 -9.73 -11.83
CA LEU A 16 -3.99 -10.35 -11.33
C LEU A 16 -4.62 -9.54 -10.19
N LYS A 17 -3.81 -8.97 -9.32
CA LYS A 17 -4.24 -8.04 -8.27
C LYS A 17 -4.96 -6.84 -8.89
N GLU A 18 -4.31 -6.16 -9.84
CA GLU A 18 -4.88 -5.03 -10.58
C GLU A 18 -6.18 -5.43 -11.30
N TYR A 19 -6.19 -6.56 -12.02
CA TYR A 19 -7.40 -7.05 -12.69
C TYR A 19 -8.55 -7.35 -11.73
N CYS A 20 -8.28 -7.98 -10.58
CA CYS A 20 -9.29 -8.24 -9.55
C CYS A 20 -9.82 -6.96 -8.91
N GLN A 21 -8.95 -5.96 -8.70
CA GLN A 21 -9.31 -4.65 -8.18
C GLN A 21 -10.14 -3.85 -9.19
N GLU A 22 -9.66 -3.68 -10.41
CA GLU A 22 -10.30 -2.85 -11.44
C GLU A 22 -11.62 -3.45 -11.93
N LYS A 23 -11.61 -4.76 -12.22
CA LYS A 23 -12.77 -5.41 -12.86
C LYS A 23 -13.82 -5.87 -11.85
N TYR A 24 -13.39 -6.27 -10.66
CA TYR A 24 -14.26 -6.91 -9.67
C TYR A 24 -14.20 -6.24 -8.30
N GLY A 25 -13.55 -5.08 -8.15
CA GLY A 25 -13.50 -4.35 -6.88
C GLY A 25 -13.11 -5.21 -5.67
N LEU A 26 -12.38 -6.30 -5.89
CA LEU A 26 -11.94 -7.21 -4.84
C LEU A 26 -10.63 -6.67 -4.30
N GLU A 27 -10.71 -6.05 -3.12
CA GLU A 27 -9.56 -5.43 -2.48
C GLU A 27 -8.90 -6.31 -1.41
N PHE A 28 -7.72 -5.86 -0.98
CA PHE A 28 -6.73 -6.62 -0.23
C PHE A 28 -7.23 -7.11 1.13
N GLN A 29 -6.82 -8.31 1.53
CA GLN A 29 -6.88 -8.73 2.93
C GLN A 29 -5.62 -8.29 3.65
N ILE A 30 -5.80 -7.48 4.69
CA ILE A 30 -4.72 -6.98 5.53
C ILE A 30 -4.43 -8.02 6.61
N PHE A 31 -3.16 -8.42 6.75
CA PHE A 31 -2.71 -9.26 7.85
C PHE A 31 -1.65 -8.53 8.65
N LEU A 32 -1.97 -8.19 9.91
CA LEU A 32 -1.05 -7.52 10.81
C LEU A 32 -0.80 -8.35 12.06
N SER A 33 0.39 -8.18 12.62
CA SER A 33 0.74 -8.76 13.92
C SER A 33 1.68 -7.81 14.64
N HIS A 34 2.90 -8.24 15.00
CA HIS A 34 3.88 -7.42 15.69
C HIS A 34 5.04 -6.94 14.80
N ARG A 35 5.00 -7.26 13.50
CA ARG A 35 5.94 -6.76 12.48
C ARG A 35 5.29 -5.66 11.68
N TYR A 36 6.04 -4.59 11.46
CA TYR A 36 5.60 -3.43 10.69
C TYR A 36 5.73 -3.67 9.18
N GLY A 37 6.68 -4.51 8.79
CA GLY A 37 6.92 -4.88 7.40
C GLY A 37 8.20 -4.29 6.82
N GLY A 38 8.58 -4.76 5.64
CA GLY A 38 9.80 -4.31 4.97
C GLY A 38 9.69 -2.87 4.52
N ARG A 39 10.74 -2.09 4.82
CA ARG A 39 10.95 -0.73 4.31
C ARG A 39 12.14 -0.79 3.37
N PHE A 40 11.87 -0.98 2.08
CA PHE A 40 12.91 -1.14 1.07
C PHE A 40 13.26 0.19 0.42
N LEU A 41 14.45 0.26 -0.17
CA LEU A 41 14.80 1.37 -1.04
C LEU A 41 13.82 1.44 -2.22
N PRO A 42 13.34 2.64 -2.60
CA PRO A 42 12.47 2.78 -3.76
C PRO A 42 13.19 2.31 -5.03
N ALA A 43 12.55 1.43 -5.79
CA ALA A 43 13.10 0.97 -7.07
C ALA A 43 13.28 2.13 -8.06
N THR A 44 12.39 3.12 -7.98
CA THR A 44 12.43 4.34 -8.79
C THR A 44 12.17 5.57 -7.92
N ILE A 45 12.79 6.69 -8.30
CA ILE A 45 12.56 8.02 -7.73
C ILE A 45 12.36 8.96 -8.91
N THR A 46 11.27 9.74 -8.95
CA THR A 46 11.04 10.67 -10.07
C THR A 46 12.13 11.73 -10.16
N GLN A 47 12.40 12.25 -11.36
CA GLN A 47 13.38 13.33 -11.55
C GLN A 47 13.04 14.53 -10.67
N ARG A 48 11.75 14.89 -10.55
CA ARG A 48 11.28 15.96 -9.68
C ARG A 48 11.72 15.73 -8.23
N LEU A 49 11.41 14.54 -7.68
CA LEU A 49 11.74 14.20 -6.30
C LEU A 49 13.25 14.13 -6.09
N PHE A 50 13.99 13.45 -6.98
CA PHE A 50 15.45 13.33 -6.86
C PHE A 50 16.15 14.69 -6.92
N SER A 51 15.69 15.59 -7.81
CA SER A 51 16.23 16.96 -7.91
C SER A 51 15.98 17.77 -6.63
N ALA A 52 14.82 17.57 -5.97
CA ALA A 52 14.54 18.20 -4.69
C ALA A 52 15.45 17.68 -3.56
N LEU A 53 15.76 16.37 -3.56
CA LEU A 53 16.64 15.75 -2.57
C LEU A 53 18.11 16.12 -2.75
N TYR A 54 18.54 16.35 -4.00
CA TYR A 54 19.94 16.57 -4.41
C TYR A 54 20.75 17.50 -3.48
N PRO A 55 20.28 18.69 -3.10
CA PRO A 55 21.06 19.62 -2.28
C PRO A 55 21.28 19.16 -0.84
N TYR A 56 20.55 18.12 -0.39
CA TYR A 56 20.54 17.64 0.98
C TYR A 56 21.17 16.25 1.15
N LEU A 57 21.55 15.60 0.04
CA LEU A 57 22.26 14.32 0.07
C LEU A 57 23.69 14.53 0.56
N ILE A 58 24.06 13.83 1.63
CA ILE A 58 25.40 13.91 2.22
C ILE A 58 26.42 13.25 1.29
N ASN A 59 26.11 12.07 0.76
CA ASN A 59 26.98 11.32 -0.15
C ASN A 59 26.37 11.26 -1.55
N LEU A 60 26.19 12.41 -2.21
CA LEU A 60 25.61 12.47 -3.56
C LEU A 60 26.24 11.48 -4.55
N SER A 61 27.56 11.46 -4.66
CA SER A 61 28.27 10.58 -5.60
C SER A 61 28.02 9.09 -5.32
N PHE A 62 27.81 8.74 -4.04
CA PHE A 62 27.46 7.38 -3.63
C PHE A 62 26.01 7.05 -4.02
N VAL A 63 25.07 7.97 -3.83
CA VAL A 63 23.68 7.77 -4.27
C VAL A 63 23.62 7.67 -5.79
N GLU A 64 24.32 8.53 -6.53
CA GLU A 64 24.40 8.49 -8.00
C GLU A 64 25.09 7.22 -8.54
N GLN A 65 25.90 6.52 -7.74
CA GLN A 65 26.43 5.21 -8.10
C GLN A 65 25.31 4.17 -8.18
N TRP A 66 24.34 4.25 -7.29
CA TRP A 66 23.25 3.27 -7.12
C TRP A 66 21.94 3.66 -7.78
N TYR A 67 21.71 4.94 -8.05
CA TYR A 67 20.54 5.45 -8.73
C TYR A 67 20.95 6.10 -10.05
N LYS A 68 20.54 5.50 -11.18
CA LYS A 68 20.85 6.00 -12.52
C LYS A 68 19.60 6.54 -13.20
N VAL A 69 19.74 7.68 -13.86
CA VAL A 69 18.64 8.29 -14.60
C VAL A 69 18.27 7.46 -15.83
N ASP A 70 16.99 7.18 -15.97
CA ASP A 70 16.34 6.68 -17.16
C ASP A 70 15.41 7.78 -17.70
N GLN A 71 15.68 8.21 -18.94
CA GLN A 71 14.94 9.25 -19.63
C GLN A 71 13.88 8.70 -20.59
N ASN A 72 13.73 7.37 -20.68
CA ASN A 72 12.74 6.75 -21.55
C ASN A 72 11.28 7.04 -21.14
N PRO A 73 10.93 7.09 -19.83
CA PRO A 73 9.55 7.41 -19.44
C PRO A 73 9.21 8.89 -19.70
N LEU A 74 7.91 9.21 -19.76
CA LEU A 74 7.41 10.58 -19.97
C LEU A 74 7.95 11.58 -18.94
N GLU A 75 8.05 11.15 -17.68
CA GLU A 75 8.83 11.82 -16.64
C GLU A 75 10.07 10.99 -16.36
N ALA A 76 11.27 11.56 -16.53
CA ALA A 76 12.51 10.84 -16.24
C ALA A 76 12.54 10.35 -14.79
N VAL A 77 13.14 9.18 -14.56
CA VAL A 77 13.22 8.54 -13.23
C VAL A 77 14.64 8.09 -12.94
N TYR A 78 15.02 8.10 -11.68
CA TYR A 78 16.24 7.48 -11.20
C TYR A 78 15.92 6.05 -10.73
N ILE A 79 16.57 5.06 -11.34
CA ILE A 79 16.34 3.64 -11.09
C ILE A 79 17.45 3.08 -10.20
N LEU A 80 17.06 2.38 -9.14
CA LEU A 80 17.98 1.61 -8.29
C LEU A 80 18.63 0.50 -9.12
N GLN A 81 19.97 0.47 -9.14
CA GLN A 81 20.72 -0.48 -9.94
C GLN A 81 20.64 -1.90 -9.37
N PRO A 82 20.58 -2.93 -10.23
CA PRO A 82 20.56 -4.32 -9.79
C PRO A 82 21.85 -4.69 -9.05
N LEU A 83 21.73 -5.63 -8.11
CA LEU A 83 22.87 -6.15 -7.37
C LEU A 83 23.80 -6.94 -8.31
N THR A 84 25.10 -6.76 -8.14
CA THR A 84 26.09 -7.63 -8.79
C THR A 84 26.08 -9.02 -8.16
N GLU A 85 26.52 -10.04 -8.89
CA GLU A 85 26.55 -11.43 -8.38
C GLU A 85 27.31 -11.57 -7.06
N ASP A 86 28.37 -10.78 -6.86
CA ASP A 86 29.18 -10.81 -5.65
C ASP A 86 28.41 -10.28 -4.42
N LEU A 87 27.58 -9.24 -4.61
CA LEU A 87 26.74 -8.68 -3.55
C LEU A 87 25.53 -9.57 -3.22
N ILE A 88 25.04 -10.34 -4.20
CA ILE A 88 24.00 -11.34 -3.97
C ILE A 88 24.51 -12.47 -3.05
N LYS A 89 25.79 -12.82 -3.17
CA LYS A 89 26.43 -13.89 -2.36
C LYS A 89 26.78 -13.43 -0.95
N ASP A 90 27.20 -12.17 -0.77
CA ASP A 90 27.51 -11.59 0.54
C ASP A 90 26.49 -10.53 0.97
N ASN A 91 25.46 -11.01 1.67
CA ASN A 91 24.38 -10.17 2.18
C ASN A 91 24.87 -9.10 3.18
N LYS A 92 26.05 -9.24 3.80
CA LYS A 92 26.53 -8.24 4.77
C LYS A 92 26.93 -6.93 4.09
N ILE A 93 27.66 -7.01 2.98
CA ILE A 93 28.12 -5.84 2.23
C ILE A 93 26.92 -5.07 1.68
N TRP A 94 25.95 -5.79 1.12
CA TRP A 94 24.70 -5.16 0.65
C TRP A 94 23.96 -4.46 1.80
N ASN A 95 23.79 -5.10 2.95
CA ASN A 95 23.12 -4.47 4.10
C ASN A 95 23.80 -3.16 4.53
N GLU A 96 25.13 -3.08 4.48
CA GLU A 96 25.86 -1.84 4.81
C GLU A 96 25.58 -0.72 3.78
N ILE A 97 25.61 -1.06 2.49
CA ILE A 97 25.28 -0.15 1.39
C ILE A 97 23.84 0.34 1.50
N GLU A 98 22.90 -0.59 1.66
CA GLU A 98 21.46 -0.34 1.77
C GLU A 98 21.16 0.57 2.97
N ASN A 99 21.77 0.31 4.13
CA ASN A 99 21.62 1.16 5.31
C ASN A 99 22.16 2.58 5.09
N LYS A 100 23.28 2.72 4.38
CA LYS A 100 23.85 4.03 4.04
C LYS A 100 22.93 4.80 3.09
N LEU A 101 22.43 4.14 2.04
CA LEU A 101 21.46 4.74 1.11
C LEU A 101 20.17 5.16 1.82
N HIS A 102 19.61 4.29 2.68
CA HIS A 102 18.44 4.61 3.47
C HIS A 102 18.65 5.83 4.35
N THR A 103 19.79 5.90 5.04
CA THR A 103 20.11 7.01 5.95
C THR A 103 20.18 8.33 5.19
N ASP A 104 20.93 8.36 4.08
CA ASP A 104 21.10 9.58 3.28
C ASP A 104 19.77 10.05 2.66
N LEU A 105 19.02 9.13 2.05
CA LEU A 105 17.74 9.44 1.40
C LEU A 105 16.68 9.90 2.42
N ARG A 106 16.56 9.22 3.57
CA ARG A 106 15.62 9.63 4.62
C ARG A 106 15.95 11.00 5.19
N GLN A 107 17.23 11.28 5.45
CA GLN A 107 17.64 12.59 5.96
C GLN A 107 17.37 13.71 4.96
N ALA A 108 17.63 13.48 3.67
CA ALA A 108 17.31 14.44 2.62
C ALA A 108 15.79 14.64 2.51
N ALA A 109 15.01 13.57 2.48
CA ALA A 109 13.55 13.63 2.38
C ALA A 109 12.92 14.36 3.57
N ASP A 110 13.37 14.09 4.80
CA ASP A 110 12.84 14.75 5.99
C ASP A 110 13.13 16.27 5.98
N LYS A 111 14.34 16.66 5.54
CA LYS A 111 14.71 18.08 5.36
C LYS A 111 13.85 18.76 4.29
N CYS A 112 13.64 18.09 3.15
CA CYS A 112 12.82 18.63 2.07
C CYS A 112 11.37 18.79 2.50
N TYR A 113 10.82 17.79 3.20
CA TYR A 113 9.45 17.82 3.70
C TYR A 113 9.26 18.95 4.73
N ALA A 114 10.18 19.08 5.70
CA ALA A 114 10.16 20.16 6.68
C ALA A 114 10.22 21.56 6.05
N LYS A 115 10.74 21.68 4.82
CA LYS A 115 10.81 22.93 4.05
C LYS A 115 9.65 23.10 3.07
N GLY A 116 8.71 22.16 3.00
CA GLY A 116 7.60 22.18 2.03
C GLY A 116 8.05 22.00 0.58
N MET A 117 9.22 21.40 0.33
CA MET A 117 9.74 21.16 -1.03
C MET A 117 9.19 19.88 -1.66
N ILE A 118 8.71 18.96 -0.84
CA ILE A 118 8.10 17.69 -1.26
C ILE A 118 6.83 17.46 -0.45
N GLU A 119 5.91 16.67 -1.00
CA GLU A 119 4.65 16.32 -0.34
C GLU A 119 4.85 15.16 0.66
N LYS A 120 3.80 14.85 1.42
CA LYS A 120 3.86 13.78 2.42
C LYS A 120 4.08 12.43 1.74
N GLU A 121 3.45 12.21 0.60
CA GLU A 121 3.51 10.98 -0.19
C GLU A 121 4.93 10.74 -0.72
N ASP A 122 5.59 11.81 -1.19
CA ASP A 122 6.99 11.79 -1.60
C ASP A 122 7.93 11.45 -0.43
N ARG A 123 7.66 11.97 0.76
CA ARG A 123 8.43 11.65 1.97
C ARG A 123 8.20 10.20 2.36
N ASP A 124 6.94 9.77 2.46
CA ASP A 124 6.53 8.47 2.96
C ASP A 124 7.14 7.32 2.14
N LEU A 125 7.43 7.54 0.85
CA LEU A 125 8.19 6.63 -0.01
C LEU A 125 9.47 6.07 0.64
N PHE A 126 10.16 6.83 1.50
CA PHE A 126 11.39 6.42 2.17
C PHE A 126 11.20 5.90 3.61
N PHE A 127 10.03 6.11 4.20
CA PHE A 127 9.80 5.93 5.65
C PHE A 127 8.84 4.79 5.98
N ILE A 128 7.74 4.67 5.25
CA ILE A 128 6.70 3.69 5.59
C ILE A 128 6.95 2.34 4.91
N SER A 129 6.41 1.26 5.49
CA SER A 129 6.58 -0.09 4.93
C SER A 129 5.77 -0.27 3.64
N VAL A 130 6.16 -1.25 2.81
CA VAL A 130 5.36 -1.63 1.63
C VAL A 130 3.93 -1.99 2.04
N THR A 131 3.76 -2.67 3.18
CA THR A 131 2.45 -3.01 3.73
C THR A 131 1.65 -1.75 4.07
N GLU A 132 2.25 -0.74 4.69
CA GLU A 132 1.56 0.53 4.95
C GLU A 132 1.18 1.26 3.66
N GLN A 133 2.07 1.30 2.66
CA GLN A 133 1.77 1.91 1.36
C GLN A 133 0.58 1.23 0.67
N GLU A 134 0.54 -0.11 0.70
CA GLU A 134 -0.59 -0.87 0.15
C GLU A 134 -1.90 -0.60 0.91
N ILE A 135 -1.83 -0.44 2.23
CA ILE A 135 -3.00 -0.13 3.07
C ILE A 135 -3.49 1.29 2.79
N HIS A 136 -2.61 2.28 2.71
CA HIS A 136 -3.00 3.67 2.41
C HIS A 136 -3.68 3.75 1.04
N ARG A 137 -3.11 3.15 0.00
CA ARG A 137 -3.73 3.10 -1.33
C ARG A 137 -5.10 2.43 -1.32
N ALA A 138 -5.25 1.34 -0.57
CA ALA A 138 -6.54 0.67 -0.45
C ALA A 138 -7.56 1.55 0.29
N LEU A 139 -7.15 2.24 1.37
CA LEU A 139 -8.05 3.14 2.10
C LEU A 139 -8.48 4.36 1.27
N GLU A 140 -7.58 4.95 0.50
CA GLU A 140 -7.86 6.05 -0.42
C GLU A 140 -8.82 5.64 -1.55
N ASN A 141 -8.69 4.43 -2.09
CA ASN A 141 -9.57 3.98 -3.16
C ASN A 141 -10.97 3.53 -2.68
N ASN A 142 -11.20 3.41 -1.36
CA ASN A 142 -12.43 2.87 -0.78
C ASN A 142 -13.43 3.91 -0.25
N HIS A 143 -13.36 5.17 -0.70
CA HIS A 143 -14.15 6.28 -0.16
C HIS A 143 -15.68 6.03 -0.03
N ASP A 144 -16.27 5.10 -0.80
CA ASP A 144 -17.70 4.74 -0.73
C ASP A 144 -18.00 3.27 -0.37
N GLN A 145 -17.00 2.43 -0.07
CA GLN A 145 -17.14 0.96 -0.08
C GLN A 145 -16.42 0.25 1.07
N THR A 146 -16.75 0.64 2.30
CA THR A 146 -16.23 0.06 3.56
C THR A 146 -16.27 -1.48 3.65
N ASN A 147 -17.11 -2.15 2.85
CA ASN A 147 -17.24 -3.61 2.79
C ASN A 147 -16.18 -4.34 1.96
N ARG A 148 -15.25 -3.65 1.28
CA ARG A 148 -14.30 -4.28 0.36
C ARG A 148 -12.96 -4.66 0.96
N MET A 149 -12.63 -4.12 2.13
CA MET A 149 -11.39 -4.46 2.84
C MET A 149 -11.67 -5.35 4.05
N LEU A 150 -10.84 -6.37 4.25
CA LEU A 150 -10.83 -7.17 5.47
C LEU A 150 -9.49 -6.99 6.17
N CYS A 151 -9.52 -6.88 7.50
CA CYS A 151 -8.31 -6.80 8.32
C CYS A 151 -8.30 -7.91 9.36
N PHE A 152 -7.19 -8.66 9.40
CA PHE A 152 -6.94 -9.71 10.36
C PHE A 152 -5.71 -9.33 11.18
N ILE A 153 -5.90 -9.16 12.49
CA ILE A 153 -4.88 -8.72 13.42
C ILE A 153 -4.61 -9.84 14.42
N ARG A 154 -3.36 -10.29 14.51
CA ARG A 154 -2.93 -11.30 15.49
C ARG A 154 -2.03 -10.67 16.56
N GLU A 155 -2.47 -10.77 17.80
CA GLU A 155 -1.71 -10.41 19.00
C GLU A 155 -1.15 -11.67 19.66
N ILE A 156 0.17 -11.82 19.59
CA ILE A 156 0.90 -12.83 20.36
C ILE A 156 1.05 -12.35 21.80
N THR A 157 0.49 -13.08 22.77
CA THR A 157 0.41 -12.67 24.18
C THR A 157 1.67 -12.99 24.98
N ASP A 158 2.38 -14.04 24.61
CA ASP A 158 3.62 -14.57 25.21
C ASP A 158 4.86 -14.15 24.40
N LEU A 159 4.79 -13.03 23.66
CA LEU A 159 5.82 -12.60 22.72
C LEU A 159 7.22 -12.50 23.34
N ASN A 160 7.30 -12.13 24.62
CA ASN A 160 8.56 -11.97 25.35
C ASN A 160 9.20 -13.31 25.77
N GLU A 161 8.43 -14.41 25.76
CA GLU A 161 8.90 -15.75 26.13
C GLU A 161 9.48 -16.52 24.93
N ILE A 162 9.22 -16.04 23.71
CA ILE A 162 9.63 -16.66 22.46
C ILE A 162 11.13 -16.44 22.21
N LYS A 163 11.89 -17.53 22.10
CA LYS A 163 13.35 -17.50 21.87
C LYS A 163 13.75 -16.73 20.61
N ASN A 164 12.93 -16.77 19.55
CA ASN A 164 13.17 -16.09 18.28
C ASN A 164 12.18 -14.93 18.06
N LYS A 165 11.99 -14.09 19.09
CA LYS A 165 11.09 -12.92 19.08
C LYS A 165 11.23 -12.03 17.83
N ASN A 166 12.46 -11.84 17.33
CA ASN A 166 12.75 -11.00 16.14
C ASN A 166 12.07 -11.48 14.85
N LYS A 167 11.65 -12.75 14.77
CA LYS A 167 10.83 -13.26 13.67
C LYS A 167 9.40 -12.74 13.70
N PHE A 168 8.92 -12.34 14.87
CA PHE A 168 7.53 -11.97 15.12
C PHE A 168 7.36 -10.48 15.37
N ALA A 169 8.38 -9.80 15.88
CA ALA A 169 8.32 -8.39 16.25
C ALA A 169 9.55 -7.60 15.79
N GLU A 170 9.35 -6.29 15.62
CA GLU A 170 10.43 -5.35 15.33
C GLU A 170 11.33 -5.15 16.55
N THR A 171 12.64 -5.05 16.31
CA THR A 171 13.64 -4.78 17.35
C THR A 171 13.81 -3.30 17.65
N GLU A 172 13.50 -2.45 16.67
CA GLU A 172 13.64 -1.00 16.75
C GLU A 172 12.34 -0.32 17.21
N ASP A 173 12.44 0.82 17.87
CA ASP A 173 11.29 1.54 18.43
C ASP A 173 10.47 2.27 17.34
N GLU A 174 11.12 2.90 16.36
CA GLU A 174 10.44 3.65 15.30
C GLU A 174 9.42 2.79 14.51
N PRO A 175 9.78 1.60 13.98
CA PRO A 175 8.81 0.71 13.31
C PRO A 175 7.63 0.30 14.17
N ASN A 176 7.85 0.08 15.48
CA ASN A 176 6.78 -0.28 16.41
C ASN A 176 5.78 0.89 16.55
N ARG A 177 6.28 2.13 16.69
CA ARG A 177 5.41 3.32 16.74
C ARG A 177 4.62 3.54 15.45
N LEU A 178 5.26 3.32 14.29
CA LEU A 178 4.58 3.40 13.00
C LEU A 178 3.49 2.33 12.87
N LEU A 179 3.76 1.09 13.30
CA LEU A 179 2.77 0.01 13.31
C LEU A 179 1.58 0.33 14.22
N ASP A 180 1.82 0.88 15.41
CA ASP A 180 0.75 1.28 16.33
C ASP A 180 -0.12 2.39 15.74
N LYS A 181 0.50 3.38 15.09
CA LYS A 181 -0.20 4.43 14.35
C LYS A 181 -1.04 3.86 13.21
N LEU A 182 -0.48 2.92 12.43
CA LEU A 182 -1.18 2.26 11.32
C LEU A 182 -2.38 1.45 11.83
N LYS A 183 -2.22 0.68 12.92
CA LYS A 183 -3.34 -0.05 13.55
C LYS A 183 -4.43 0.92 14.00
N ALA A 184 -4.07 2.03 14.64
CA ALA A 184 -5.04 3.04 15.06
C ALA A 184 -5.80 3.61 13.86
N GLN A 185 -5.11 3.93 12.76
CA GLN A 185 -5.75 4.39 11.51
C GLN A 185 -6.74 3.36 10.97
N ILE A 186 -6.36 2.08 10.90
CA ILE A 186 -7.22 0.97 10.47
C ILE A 186 -8.48 0.89 11.32
N TYR A 187 -8.37 0.91 12.66
CA TYR A 187 -9.52 0.88 13.55
C TYR A 187 -10.44 2.10 13.41
N THR A 188 -9.92 3.25 12.97
CA THR A 188 -10.74 4.45 12.74
C THR A 188 -11.42 4.49 11.37
N GLN A 189 -10.85 3.85 10.36
CA GLN A 189 -11.31 3.96 8.97
C GLN A 189 -12.10 2.74 8.48
N LEU A 190 -11.84 1.55 9.02
CA LEU A 190 -12.60 0.34 8.67
C LEU A 190 -13.74 0.08 9.65
N ASP A 191 -14.83 -0.51 9.14
CA ASP A 191 -15.90 -1.03 10.00
C ASP A 191 -15.35 -2.17 10.87
N SER A 192 -15.67 -2.10 12.17
CA SER A 192 -15.41 -3.15 13.15
C SER A 192 -15.79 -4.56 12.70
N GLN A 193 -16.83 -4.72 11.87
CA GLN A 193 -17.24 -6.03 11.34
C GLN A 193 -16.20 -6.65 10.41
N ASN A 194 -15.43 -5.80 9.72
CA ASN A 194 -14.39 -6.18 8.77
C ASN A 194 -13.01 -6.34 9.43
N ILE A 195 -12.93 -6.12 10.75
CA ILE A 195 -11.71 -6.31 11.52
C ILE A 195 -11.85 -7.53 12.43
N LYS A 196 -10.98 -8.53 12.27
CA LYS A 196 -10.88 -9.70 13.15
C LYS A 196 -9.58 -9.67 13.91
N THR A 197 -9.68 -9.56 15.24
CA THR A 197 -8.53 -9.57 16.14
C THR A 197 -8.46 -10.91 16.88
N TYR A 198 -7.27 -11.49 16.97
CA TYR A 198 -7.00 -12.76 17.63
C TYR A 198 -5.89 -12.60 18.65
N LYS A 199 -6.11 -13.13 19.86
CA LYS A 199 -5.08 -13.25 20.89
C LYS A 199 -4.62 -14.70 20.96
N VAL A 200 -3.31 -14.94 20.90
CA VAL A 200 -2.74 -16.28 20.87
C VAL A 200 -1.48 -16.36 21.71
N ALA A 201 -1.40 -17.37 22.58
CA ALA A 201 -0.13 -17.79 23.17
C ALA A 201 0.61 -18.64 22.12
N TRP A 202 1.69 -18.11 21.58
CA TRP A 202 2.40 -18.70 20.46
C TRP A 202 3.28 -19.88 20.84
N GLU A 203 3.69 -20.07 22.10
CA GLU A 203 4.41 -21.27 22.54
C GLU A 203 3.45 -22.45 22.80
N SER A 204 2.19 -22.15 23.13
CA SER A 204 1.13 -23.14 23.34
C SER A 204 0.65 -23.76 22.01
N LYS A 205 0.85 -25.07 21.86
CA LYS A 205 0.41 -25.79 20.64
C LYS A 205 -1.10 -25.78 20.48
N GLU A 206 -1.83 -25.99 21.57
CA GLU A 206 -3.30 -26.03 21.58
C GLU A 206 -3.90 -24.67 21.21
N ASP A 207 -3.37 -23.58 21.77
CA ASP A 207 -3.82 -22.22 21.43
C ASP A 207 -3.53 -21.88 19.98
N ARG A 208 -2.36 -22.27 19.45
CA ARG A 208 -2.04 -22.10 18.02
C ARG A 208 -3.00 -22.87 17.12
N GLU A 209 -3.28 -24.14 17.41
CA GLU A 209 -4.19 -24.94 16.59
C GLU A 209 -5.63 -24.39 16.61
N THR A 210 -6.09 -23.95 17.78
CA THR A 210 -7.41 -23.33 17.96
C THR A 210 -7.50 -22.01 17.20
N TYR A 211 -6.47 -21.15 17.33
CA TYR A 211 -6.34 -19.92 16.56
C TYR A 211 -6.38 -20.18 15.05
N MET A 212 -5.58 -21.12 14.55
CA MET A 212 -5.49 -21.40 13.11
C MET A 212 -6.83 -21.87 12.54
N LYS A 213 -7.53 -22.78 13.23
CA LYS A 213 -8.87 -23.24 12.81
C LYS A 213 -9.86 -22.08 12.74
N LYS A 214 -9.89 -21.24 13.79
CA LYS A 214 -10.77 -20.07 13.84
C LYS A 214 -10.45 -19.05 12.74
N PHE A 215 -9.17 -18.70 12.60
CA PHE A 215 -8.70 -17.77 11.57
C PHE A 215 -9.09 -18.23 10.16
N LEU A 216 -8.87 -19.51 9.84
CA LEU A 216 -9.21 -20.05 8.51
C LEU A 216 -10.71 -20.00 8.25
N ASN A 217 -11.54 -20.37 9.24
CA ASN A 217 -12.99 -20.33 9.12
C ASN A 217 -13.52 -18.89 8.96
N ASP A 218 -13.01 -17.97 9.77
CA ASP A 218 -13.38 -16.55 9.71
C ASP A 218 -12.95 -15.94 8.38
N PHE A 219 -11.73 -16.25 7.92
CA PHE A 219 -11.22 -15.80 6.62
C PHE A 219 -12.09 -16.29 5.46
N GLU A 220 -12.36 -17.60 5.41
CA GLU A 220 -13.17 -18.20 4.36
C GLU A 220 -14.58 -17.59 4.33
N THR A 221 -15.21 -17.44 5.50
CA THR A 221 -16.55 -16.89 5.63
C THR A 221 -16.61 -15.44 5.15
N LEU A 222 -15.68 -14.60 5.62
CA LEU A 222 -15.67 -13.17 5.27
C LEU A 222 -15.36 -12.95 3.78
N VAL A 223 -14.40 -13.68 3.22
CA VAL A 223 -14.07 -13.57 1.79
C VAL A 223 -15.25 -14.04 0.93
N LYS A 224 -15.93 -15.12 1.29
CA LYS A 224 -17.16 -15.55 0.60
C LYS A 224 -18.24 -14.48 0.64
N ASN A 225 -18.49 -13.89 1.81
CA ASN A 225 -19.47 -12.81 1.97
C ASN A 225 -19.11 -11.58 1.11
N GLN A 226 -17.82 -11.24 1.00
CA GLN A 226 -17.37 -10.15 0.13
C GLN A 226 -17.60 -10.46 -1.35
N ILE A 227 -17.28 -11.68 -1.79
CA ILE A 227 -17.52 -12.13 -3.17
C ILE A 227 -19.02 -12.09 -3.47
N ASP A 228 -19.85 -12.65 -2.59
CA ASP A 228 -21.30 -12.70 -2.75
C ASP A 228 -21.89 -11.28 -2.82
N TYR A 229 -21.46 -10.39 -1.93
CA TYR A 229 -21.82 -8.97 -1.96
C TYR A 229 -21.45 -8.32 -3.30
N HIS A 230 -20.22 -8.54 -3.77
CA HIS A 230 -19.77 -7.95 -5.03
C HIS A 230 -20.57 -8.48 -6.23
N VAL A 231 -20.81 -9.79 -6.29
CA VAL A 231 -21.61 -10.42 -7.35
C VAL A 231 -23.05 -9.88 -7.35
N GLN A 232 -23.67 -9.72 -6.18
CA GLN A 232 -25.01 -9.15 -6.07
C GLN A 232 -25.04 -7.69 -6.52
N HIS A 233 -24.07 -6.88 -6.07
CA HIS A 233 -23.94 -5.49 -6.47
C HIS A 233 -23.76 -5.35 -8.00
N LEU A 234 -22.92 -6.19 -8.61
CA LEU A 234 -22.75 -6.22 -10.07
C LEU A 234 -24.04 -6.60 -10.81
N LYS A 235 -24.80 -7.58 -10.30
CA LYS A 235 -26.11 -7.95 -10.87
C LYS A 235 -27.10 -6.79 -10.79
N GLN A 236 -27.16 -6.11 -9.65
CA GLN A 236 -28.04 -4.96 -9.48
C GLN A 236 -27.65 -3.81 -10.43
N LYS A 237 -26.34 -3.52 -10.55
CA LYS A 237 -25.83 -2.54 -11.50
C LYS A 237 -26.14 -2.93 -12.95
N SER A 238 -25.99 -4.20 -13.30
CA SER A 238 -26.36 -4.71 -14.64
C SER A 238 -27.85 -4.58 -14.92
N LEU A 239 -28.71 -4.83 -13.92
CA LEU A 239 -30.16 -4.65 -14.06
C LEU A 239 -30.53 -3.19 -14.28
N LEU A 240 -29.88 -2.27 -13.55
CA LEU A 240 -30.04 -0.83 -13.75
C LEU A 240 -29.56 -0.38 -15.13
N LEU A 241 -28.42 -0.90 -15.62
CA LEU A 241 -27.91 -0.62 -16.97
C LEU A 241 -28.73 -1.26 -18.10
N THR A 242 -29.71 -2.10 -17.78
CA THR A 242 -30.70 -2.59 -18.76
C THR A 242 -32.03 -1.87 -18.67
N ASP A 243 -32.17 -0.95 -17.71
CA ASP A 243 -33.34 -0.10 -17.54
C ASP A 243 -33.21 1.13 -18.43
N LEU A 244 -34.05 1.21 -19.47
CA LEU A 244 -34.08 2.31 -20.43
C LEU A 244 -34.20 3.69 -19.76
N LEU A 245 -34.92 3.77 -18.63
CA LEU A 245 -35.09 5.02 -17.89
C LEU A 245 -33.81 5.42 -17.16
N TYR A 246 -33.06 4.44 -16.63
CA TYR A 246 -31.79 4.71 -15.96
C TYR A 246 -30.74 5.19 -16.97
N ASP A 247 -30.67 4.56 -18.14
CA ASP A 247 -29.78 4.98 -19.23
C ASP A 247 -30.11 6.40 -19.70
N GLU A 248 -31.39 6.72 -19.91
CA GLU A 248 -31.82 8.07 -20.30
C GLU A 248 -31.44 9.12 -19.25
N VAL A 249 -31.70 8.86 -17.95
CA VAL A 249 -31.35 9.78 -16.87
C VAL A 249 -29.83 9.96 -16.74
N MET A 250 -29.06 8.89 -16.91
CA MET A 250 -27.60 8.94 -16.86
C MET A 250 -27.02 9.73 -18.04
N GLU A 251 -27.53 9.51 -19.25
CA GLU A 251 -27.13 10.28 -20.44
C GLU A 251 -27.43 11.77 -20.25
N HIS A 252 -28.61 12.11 -19.74
CA HIS A 252 -28.94 13.50 -19.41
C HIS A 252 -28.02 14.09 -18.35
N ALA A 253 -27.67 13.34 -17.30
CA ALA A 253 -26.75 13.81 -16.26
C ALA A 253 -25.34 14.06 -16.83
N ILE A 254 -24.84 13.16 -17.69
CA ILE A 254 -23.55 13.31 -18.38
C ILE A 254 -23.59 14.52 -19.30
N GLN A 255 -24.65 14.69 -20.09
CA GLN A 255 -24.83 15.85 -20.96
C GLN A 255 -24.88 17.17 -20.17
N CYS A 256 -25.58 17.20 -19.03
CA CYS A 256 -25.60 18.35 -18.13
C CYS A 256 -24.20 18.67 -17.61
N LYS A 257 -23.45 17.67 -17.12
CA LYS A 257 -22.08 17.85 -16.63
C LYS A 257 -21.15 18.37 -17.73
N GLN A 258 -21.17 17.75 -18.91
CA GLN A 258 -20.36 18.20 -20.06
C GLN A 258 -20.76 19.60 -20.53
N SER A 259 -22.04 19.94 -20.46
CA SER A 259 -22.52 21.28 -20.81
C SER A 259 -21.99 22.31 -19.82
N VAL A 260 -22.00 22.02 -18.52
CA VAL A 260 -21.41 22.90 -17.48
C VAL A 260 -19.90 23.02 -17.63
N GLU A 261 -19.18 21.92 -17.89
CA GLU A 261 -17.72 21.94 -18.09
C GLU A 261 -17.29 22.70 -19.35
N ARG A 262 -18.10 22.65 -20.41
CA ARG A 262 -17.88 23.39 -21.66
C ARG A 262 -18.42 24.82 -21.62
N PHE A 263 -19.24 25.16 -20.64
CA PHE A 263 -19.81 26.48 -20.48
C PHE A 263 -18.72 27.45 -20.02
N GLN A 264 -18.12 28.17 -20.97
CA GLN A 264 -17.02 29.12 -20.73
C GLN A 264 -17.44 30.59 -20.92
N GLU A 265 -18.74 30.87 -21.05
CA GLU A 265 -19.26 32.23 -21.25
C GLU A 265 -20.20 32.66 -20.12
N ARG A 266 -20.45 33.97 -20.02
CA ARG A 266 -21.34 34.63 -19.04
C ARG A 266 -20.87 34.67 -17.57
N ASN A 267 -19.56 34.76 -17.34
CA ASN A 267 -19.02 35.04 -16.00
C ASN A 267 -19.58 36.35 -15.41
N ASP A 268 -19.89 37.34 -16.26
CA ASP A 268 -20.47 38.64 -15.90
C ASP A 268 -21.90 38.56 -15.34
N ILE A 269 -22.62 37.46 -15.57
CA ILE A 269 -23.94 37.19 -14.99
C ILE A 269 -23.81 36.33 -13.71
N MET A 270 -22.89 35.37 -13.70
CA MET A 270 -22.63 34.51 -12.53
C MET A 270 -22.08 35.30 -11.33
N GLU A 271 -21.34 36.39 -11.55
CA GLU A 271 -20.87 37.28 -10.46
C GLU A 271 -21.95 38.20 -9.88
N LYS A 272 -23.13 38.27 -10.51
CA LYS A 272 -24.25 39.14 -10.08
C LYS A 272 -25.38 38.38 -9.37
N VAL A 273 -25.26 37.06 -9.22
CA VAL A 273 -26.15 36.19 -8.45
C VAL A 273 -25.46 35.79 -7.17
#